data_AF-A0A349ILL2-F1
#
_entry.id   AF-A0A349ILL2-F1
#
_cell.length_a   1.000
_cell.length_b   1.000
_cell.length_c   1.000
_cell.angle_alpha   90.00
_cell.angle_beta   90.00
_cell.angle_gamma   90.00
#
_symmetry.space_group_name_H-M   'P 1'
#
loop_
_entity.id
_entity.type
_entity.pdbx_description
1 polymer ?
#
loop_
_entity_poly.entity_id
_entity_poly.type
_entity_poly.pdbx_seq_one_letter_code
_entity_poly.pdbx_strand_id
1 'polypeptide(L)'
;MANINDAVNVFEVEETNNMIEHNNLDVRTITMGISLLDCAAQDVDTFCDNIYKKITSKAKNLVKTGEEISKQYGVPIVNKRISVTPIALAGASACKTSEDYVKVAKTLDQAAKACHVNFLGGFSALCQKGMSHADELLMRAIPDALSQTELVCSSVNIGSTKTGINMDAVRLMGEMIVKAAYETRERDSLACAKLVVFCNAPDDNPFMAGAFHGVSEADCVIHVGVSGPGVVRNALEKAKGKDFAFLSETIKKTAFKITRVGQLVANEASRMLDVPFGIIDLSLAPTPAIGDSVADILELMGVEKAGAPGTTAALAMLNDQVKKGGIMASSSVGGLSGAFIPVSEDQGMINAVEAGAINIEKLEAMTCVCSVGLDMIAIPGDTPATTISGMIADEAALGMVNQKTTAVRVIPAYGKKAGDTVEFGGLLGHAPVMAVNRFGCADFVNRCGRIPAPIHSFKN
;
A
#
# COMPACT_ATOMS: atom_id res chain seq x y z
N MET A 1 -38.79 -21.14 20.31
CA MET A 1 -37.71 -20.13 20.44
C MET A 1 -37.26 -19.79 19.04
N ALA A 2 -37.79 -18.69 18.50
CA ALA A 2 -37.43 -18.17 17.19
C ALA A 2 -36.04 -17.51 17.28
N ASN A 3 -35.13 -17.86 16.39
CA ASN A 3 -33.77 -17.35 16.35
C ASN A 3 -33.76 -15.87 15.93
N ILE A 4 -33.12 -15.04 16.75
CA ILE A 4 -33.03 -13.58 16.69
C ILE A 4 -31.90 -13.14 15.75
N ASN A 5 -31.76 -13.74 14.55
CA ASN A 5 -30.62 -13.45 13.65
C ASN A 5 -30.97 -13.06 12.20
N ASP A 6 -32.23 -12.98 11.79
CA ASP A 6 -32.60 -12.62 10.41
C ASP A 6 -33.45 -11.34 10.33
N ALA A 7 -32.91 -10.24 10.85
CA ALA A 7 -33.45 -8.91 10.57
C ALA A 7 -32.31 -7.96 10.21
N VAL A 8 -31.67 -8.19 9.06
CA VAL A 8 -31.04 -7.08 8.34
C VAL A 8 -32.18 -6.14 7.98
N ASN A 9 -32.18 -4.93 8.53
CA ASN A 9 -33.24 -3.96 8.33
C ASN A 9 -33.34 -3.66 6.82
N VAL A 10 -34.54 -3.71 6.23
CA VAL A 10 -34.75 -3.43 4.79
C VAL A 10 -34.14 -2.08 4.40
N PHE A 11 -34.20 -1.10 5.30
CA PHE A 11 -33.57 0.21 5.13
C PHE A 11 -32.03 0.13 5.06
N GLU A 12 -31.39 -0.74 5.83
CA GLU A 12 -29.92 -0.91 5.77
C GLU A 12 -29.47 -1.60 4.48
N VAL A 13 -30.27 -2.54 3.96
CA VAL A 13 -30.01 -3.19 2.67
C VAL A 13 -30.15 -2.18 1.53
N GLU A 14 -31.24 -1.41 1.51
CA GLU A 14 -31.48 -0.38 0.49
C GLU A 14 -30.40 0.70 0.53
N GLU A 15 -29.99 1.14 1.72
CA GLU A 15 -28.92 2.11 1.88
C GLU A 15 -27.57 1.55 1.41
N THR A 16 -27.26 0.29 1.71
CA THR A 16 -26.02 -0.36 1.24
C THR A 16 -26.02 -0.51 -0.29
N ASN A 17 -27.14 -0.91 -0.89
CA ASN A 17 -27.28 -0.97 -2.35
C ASN A 17 -27.09 0.41 -2.98
N ASN A 18 -27.64 1.46 -2.37
CA ASN A 18 -27.44 2.83 -2.84
C ASN A 18 -25.96 3.25 -2.76
N MET A 19 -25.23 2.83 -1.71
CA MET A 19 -23.78 3.06 -1.61
C MET A 19 -23.00 2.38 -2.73
N ILE A 20 -23.40 1.17 -3.12
CA ILE A 20 -22.78 0.41 -4.21
C ILE A 20 -23.06 1.08 -5.57
N GLU A 21 -24.33 1.34 -5.87
CA GLU A 21 -24.75 1.80 -7.21
C GLU A 21 -24.39 3.27 -7.48
N HIS A 22 -24.49 4.14 -6.48
CA HIS A 22 -24.39 5.59 -6.68
C HIS A 22 -23.16 6.24 -6.05
N ASN A 23 -22.47 5.54 -5.13
CA ASN A 23 -21.39 6.14 -4.32
C ASN A 23 -20.05 5.41 -4.45
N ASN A 24 -19.91 4.52 -5.43
CA ASN A 24 -18.68 3.78 -5.70
C ASN A 24 -18.18 3.00 -4.46
N LEU A 25 -19.08 2.34 -3.72
CA LEU A 25 -18.66 1.38 -2.71
C LEU A 25 -18.10 0.13 -3.40
N ASP A 26 -16.84 -0.17 -3.16
CA ASP A 26 -16.18 -1.35 -3.69
C ASP A 26 -15.30 -2.07 -2.66
N VAL A 27 -15.06 -3.34 -2.93
CA VAL A 27 -13.98 -4.08 -2.31
C VAL A 27 -12.76 -3.89 -3.19
N ARG A 28 -11.79 -3.14 -2.67
CA ARG A 28 -10.60 -2.80 -3.44
C ARG A 28 -9.82 -4.03 -3.85
N THR A 29 -9.66 -4.96 -2.92
CA THR A 29 -8.85 -6.15 -3.15
C THR A 29 -9.28 -7.32 -2.28
N ILE A 30 -9.20 -8.52 -2.86
CA ILE A 30 -9.02 -9.77 -2.12
C ILE A 30 -7.58 -10.21 -2.37
N THR A 31 -6.80 -10.32 -1.30
CA THR A 31 -5.39 -10.70 -1.36
C THR A 31 -5.19 -12.03 -0.66
N MET A 32 -4.73 -13.04 -1.39
CA MET A 32 -4.34 -14.32 -0.81
C MET A 32 -2.88 -14.28 -0.41
N GLY A 33 -2.62 -14.37 0.90
CA GLY A 33 -1.29 -14.53 1.46
C GLY A 33 -0.88 -16.00 1.42
N ILE A 34 0.32 -16.30 0.91
CA ILE A 34 0.83 -17.68 0.76
C ILE A 34 2.24 -17.77 1.35
N SER A 35 2.41 -18.64 2.33
CA SER A 35 3.73 -18.96 2.87
C SER A 35 4.57 -19.75 1.86
N LEU A 36 5.83 -19.36 1.67
CA LEU A 36 6.79 -20.06 0.80
C LEU A 36 7.92 -20.74 1.59
N LEU A 37 7.84 -20.80 2.91
CA LEU A 37 8.91 -21.36 3.74
C LEU A 37 9.15 -22.85 3.47
N ASP A 38 8.10 -23.61 3.13
CA ASP A 38 8.17 -25.02 2.74
C ASP A 38 8.64 -25.24 1.28
N CYS A 39 8.79 -24.15 0.50
CA CYS A 39 9.33 -24.21 -0.85
C CYS A 39 10.86 -24.18 -0.86
N ALA A 40 11.49 -23.93 0.30
CA ALA A 40 12.94 -23.80 0.45
C ALA A 40 13.71 -24.97 -0.19
N ALA A 41 14.73 -24.63 -0.97
CA ALA A 41 15.59 -25.57 -1.66
C ALA A 41 17.06 -25.13 -1.59
N GLN A 42 17.98 -25.98 -2.05
CA GLN A 42 19.42 -25.66 -2.10
C GLN A 42 19.83 -24.99 -3.42
N ASP A 43 19.04 -25.15 -4.48
CA ASP A 43 19.25 -24.57 -5.79
C ASP A 43 18.03 -23.74 -6.25
N VAL A 44 18.29 -22.71 -7.05
CA VAL A 44 17.28 -21.76 -7.51
C VAL A 44 16.21 -22.40 -8.40
N ASP A 45 16.57 -23.40 -9.21
CA ASP A 45 15.63 -24.07 -10.12
C ASP A 45 14.54 -24.83 -9.35
N THR A 46 14.96 -25.65 -8.39
CA THR A 46 14.03 -26.40 -7.52
C THR A 46 13.18 -25.44 -6.69
N PHE A 47 13.76 -24.35 -6.18
CA PHE A 47 13.01 -23.33 -5.47
C PHE A 47 11.93 -22.70 -6.36
N CYS A 48 12.29 -22.30 -7.59
CA CYS A 48 11.36 -21.75 -8.59
C CYS A 48 10.22 -22.73 -8.91
N ASP A 49 10.53 -24.00 -9.12
CA ASP A 49 9.52 -25.03 -9.38
C ASP A 49 8.55 -25.20 -8.21
N ASN A 50 9.05 -25.17 -6.97
CA ASN A 50 8.23 -25.29 -5.77
C ASN A 50 7.28 -24.11 -5.60
N ILE A 51 7.79 -22.87 -5.73
CA ILE A 51 6.97 -21.66 -5.59
C ILE A 51 5.88 -21.61 -6.66
N TYR A 52 6.20 -21.96 -7.91
CA TYR A 52 5.25 -21.94 -9.01
C TYR A 52 4.10 -22.91 -8.73
N LYS A 53 4.43 -24.17 -8.42
CA LYS A 53 3.45 -25.22 -8.09
C LYS A 53 2.57 -24.81 -6.91
N LYS A 54 3.16 -24.29 -5.83
CA LYS A 54 2.41 -23.92 -4.62
C LYS A 54 1.44 -22.77 -4.90
N ILE A 55 1.92 -21.68 -5.51
CA ILE A 55 1.10 -20.50 -5.81
C ILE A 55 -0.04 -20.88 -6.76
N THR A 56 0.25 -21.56 -7.88
CA THR A 56 -0.78 -21.91 -8.86
C THR A 56 -1.79 -22.92 -8.34
N SER A 57 -1.40 -23.76 -7.36
CA SER A 57 -2.31 -24.70 -6.70
C SER A 57 -3.25 -23.98 -5.73
N LYS A 58 -2.71 -23.17 -4.83
CA LYS A 58 -3.48 -22.48 -3.78
C LYS A 58 -4.40 -21.39 -4.36
N ALA A 59 -3.90 -20.59 -5.30
CA ALA A 59 -4.64 -19.45 -5.85
C ALA A 59 -5.45 -19.79 -7.12
N LYS A 60 -5.55 -21.06 -7.52
CA LYS A 60 -6.21 -21.49 -8.77
C LYS A 60 -7.61 -20.91 -8.97
N ASN A 61 -8.40 -20.85 -7.90
CA ASN A 61 -9.80 -20.42 -7.94
C ASN A 61 -10.01 -18.98 -7.45
N LEU A 62 -8.95 -18.26 -7.05
CA LEU A 62 -9.06 -16.96 -6.39
C LEU A 62 -9.85 -15.94 -7.22
N VAL A 63 -9.50 -15.79 -8.50
CA VAL A 63 -10.16 -14.83 -9.40
C VAL A 63 -11.62 -15.20 -9.63
N LYS A 64 -11.86 -16.47 -9.96
CA LYS A 64 -13.21 -17.01 -10.18
C LYS A 64 -14.10 -16.80 -8.96
N THR A 65 -13.62 -17.14 -7.77
CA THR A 65 -14.36 -16.91 -6.52
C THR A 65 -14.65 -15.44 -6.30
N GLY A 66 -13.68 -14.55 -6.53
CA GLY A 66 -13.91 -13.11 -6.42
C GLY A 66 -14.93 -12.57 -7.43
N GLU A 67 -15.03 -13.14 -8.63
CA GLU A 67 -16.06 -12.80 -9.61
C GLU A 67 -17.45 -13.32 -9.22
N GLU A 68 -17.52 -14.56 -8.71
CA GLU A 68 -18.76 -15.17 -8.22
C GLU A 68 -19.35 -14.38 -7.05
N ILE A 69 -18.52 -14.01 -6.07
CA ILE A 69 -18.94 -13.17 -4.93
C ILE A 69 -19.42 -11.81 -5.41
N SER A 70 -18.68 -11.18 -6.33
CA SER A 70 -19.05 -9.87 -6.87
C SER A 70 -20.42 -9.92 -7.54
N LYS A 71 -20.70 -10.97 -8.32
CA LYS A 71 -22.00 -11.19 -8.96
C LYS A 71 -23.11 -11.52 -7.96
N GLN A 72 -22.83 -12.33 -6.94
CA GLN A 72 -23.81 -12.78 -5.96
C GLN A 72 -24.29 -11.65 -5.05
N TYR A 73 -23.37 -10.78 -4.63
CA TYR A 73 -23.67 -9.69 -3.67
C TYR A 73 -23.81 -8.31 -4.33
N GLY A 74 -23.57 -8.21 -5.63
CA GLY A 74 -23.62 -6.95 -6.37
C GLY A 74 -22.50 -5.97 -6.01
N VAL A 75 -21.53 -6.36 -5.16
CA VAL A 75 -20.41 -5.52 -4.74
C VAL A 75 -19.24 -5.70 -5.71
N PRO A 76 -18.75 -4.64 -6.38
CA PRO A 76 -17.56 -4.74 -7.21
C PRO A 76 -16.34 -5.17 -6.40
N ILE A 77 -15.62 -6.20 -6.86
CA ILE A 77 -14.31 -6.57 -6.32
C ILE A 77 -13.26 -6.21 -7.37
N VAL A 78 -12.57 -5.09 -7.16
CA VAL A 78 -11.72 -4.46 -8.19
C VAL A 78 -10.49 -5.30 -8.48
N ASN A 79 -9.80 -5.79 -7.44
CA ASN A 79 -8.56 -6.55 -7.59
C ASN A 79 -8.60 -7.91 -6.89
N LYS A 80 -7.90 -8.86 -7.47
CA LYS A 80 -7.55 -10.14 -6.86
C LYS A 80 -6.03 -10.26 -6.93
N ARG A 81 -5.39 -10.44 -5.78
CA ARG A 81 -3.94 -10.31 -5.62
C ARG A 81 -3.37 -11.46 -4.82
N ILE A 82 -2.06 -11.64 -4.92
CA ILE A 82 -1.31 -12.60 -4.12
C ILE A 82 -0.22 -11.84 -3.36
N SER A 83 -0.01 -12.19 -2.10
CA SER A 83 1.21 -11.82 -1.37
C SER A 83 1.93 -13.10 -0.95
N VAL A 84 3.26 -13.07 -0.98
CA VAL A 84 4.08 -14.22 -0.60
C VAL A 84 5.10 -13.85 0.46
N THR A 85 5.66 -14.87 1.13
CA THR A 85 6.76 -14.68 2.08
C THR A 85 7.87 -13.84 1.45
N PRO A 86 8.45 -12.85 2.18
CA PRO A 86 9.57 -12.07 1.69
C PRO A 86 10.62 -12.97 1.03
N ILE A 87 10.84 -12.79 -0.27
CA ILE A 87 11.69 -13.67 -1.06
C ILE A 87 13.13 -13.68 -0.56
N ALA A 88 13.61 -12.60 0.07
CA ALA A 88 14.93 -12.59 0.72
C ALA A 88 15.03 -13.69 1.79
N LEU A 89 13.95 -13.98 2.51
CA LEU A 89 13.89 -15.05 3.52
C LEU A 89 13.69 -16.42 2.87
N ALA A 90 12.67 -16.58 2.04
CA ALA A 90 12.32 -17.88 1.46
C ALA A 90 13.39 -18.41 0.51
N GLY A 91 14.05 -17.52 -0.23
CA GLY A 91 15.09 -17.85 -1.21
C GLY A 91 16.52 -17.88 -0.65
N ALA A 92 16.75 -17.57 0.62
CA ALA A 92 18.10 -17.38 1.19
C ALA A 92 19.04 -18.58 0.99
N SER A 93 18.51 -19.81 1.05
CA SER A 93 19.31 -21.03 0.86
C SER A 93 19.57 -21.35 -0.61
N ALA A 94 18.68 -20.93 -1.52
CA ALA A 94 18.73 -21.28 -2.94
C ALA A 94 19.45 -20.24 -3.80
N CYS A 95 19.22 -18.95 -3.52
CA CYS A 95 19.76 -17.84 -4.30
C CYS A 95 21.16 -17.46 -3.80
N LYS A 96 22.14 -17.38 -4.70
CA LYS A 96 23.53 -17.02 -4.41
C LYS A 96 23.96 -15.72 -5.06
N THR A 97 23.18 -15.24 -6.02
CA THR A 97 23.43 -14.03 -6.81
C THR A 97 22.17 -13.20 -6.95
N SER A 98 22.30 -11.93 -7.37
CA SER A 98 21.14 -11.09 -7.67
C SER A 98 20.37 -11.62 -8.88
N GLU A 99 21.06 -12.24 -9.84
CA GLU A 99 20.47 -12.89 -11.02
C GLU A 99 19.55 -14.05 -10.64
N ASP A 100 19.87 -14.80 -9.59
CA ASP A 100 18.98 -15.84 -9.05
C ASP A 100 17.66 -15.23 -8.56
N TYR A 101 17.71 -14.09 -7.88
CA TYR A 101 16.51 -13.38 -7.45
C TYR A 101 15.70 -12.83 -8.64
N VAL A 102 16.35 -12.37 -9.71
CA VAL A 102 15.65 -11.99 -10.95
C VAL A 102 14.92 -13.20 -11.57
N LYS A 103 15.52 -14.39 -11.52
CA LYS A 103 14.88 -15.63 -11.97
C LYS A 103 13.65 -15.96 -11.12
N VAL A 104 13.74 -15.84 -9.79
CA VAL A 104 12.58 -15.99 -8.89
C VAL A 104 11.48 -14.98 -9.22
N ALA A 105 11.81 -13.71 -9.47
CA ALA A 105 10.82 -12.70 -9.86
C ALA A 105 10.07 -13.09 -11.15
N LYS A 106 10.78 -13.60 -12.16
CA LYS A 106 10.15 -14.11 -13.39
C LYS A 106 9.21 -15.28 -13.12
N THR A 107 9.58 -16.18 -12.22
CA THR A 107 8.71 -17.30 -11.82
C THR A 107 7.46 -16.82 -11.07
N LEU A 108 7.58 -15.81 -10.20
CA LEU A 108 6.44 -15.18 -9.55
C LEU A 108 5.50 -14.51 -10.57
N ASP A 109 6.06 -13.81 -11.57
CA ASP A 109 5.30 -13.19 -12.65
C ASP A 109 4.53 -14.24 -13.47
N GLN A 110 5.17 -15.36 -13.79
CA GLN A 110 4.53 -16.49 -14.47
C GLN A 110 3.40 -17.09 -13.63
N ALA A 111 3.61 -17.29 -12.33
CA ALA A 111 2.57 -17.81 -11.44
C ALA A 111 1.39 -16.84 -11.32
N ALA A 112 1.66 -15.54 -11.19
CA ALA A 112 0.63 -14.49 -11.16
C ALA A 112 -0.22 -14.50 -12.44
N LYS A 113 0.42 -14.58 -13.61
CA LYS A 113 -0.24 -14.68 -14.91
C LYS A 113 -1.09 -15.95 -15.03
N ALA A 114 -0.57 -17.10 -14.58
CA ALA A 114 -1.29 -18.37 -14.58
C ALA A 114 -2.52 -18.36 -13.67
N CYS A 115 -2.49 -17.60 -12.57
CA CYS A 115 -3.63 -17.39 -11.68
C CYS A 115 -4.55 -16.25 -12.11
N HIS A 116 -4.22 -15.52 -13.17
CA HIS A 116 -4.96 -14.35 -13.67
C HIS A 116 -5.16 -13.22 -12.64
N VAL A 117 -4.23 -13.09 -11.68
CA VAL A 117 -4.29 -12.05 -10.64
C VAL A 117 -3.73 -10.73 -11.15
N ASN A 118 -4.13 -9.61 -10.53
CA ASN A 118 -3.69 -8.28 -10.95
C ASN A 118 -2.23 -7.99 -10.61
N PHE A 119 -1.80 -8.40 -9.42
CA PHE A 119 -0.44 -8.17 -8.91
C PHE A 119 -0.05 -9.24 -7.90
N LEU A 120 1.26 -9.46 -7.78
CA LEU A 120 1.87 -10.33 -6.78
C LEU A 120 2.95 -9.56 -6.01
N GLY A 121 2.76 -9.43 -4.71
CA GLY A 121 3.70 -8.79 -3.78
C GLY A 121 4.48 -9.82 -2.96
N GLY A 122 5.60 -9.39 -2.38
CA GLY A 122 6.45 -10.26 -1.56
C GLY A 122 7.85 -10.45 -2.13
N PHE A 123 8.18 -9.86 -3.29
CA PHE A 123 9.57 -9.69 -3.72
C PHE A 123 10.27 -8.66 -2.84
N SER A 124 10.50 -9.07 -1.59
CA SER A 124 10.69 -8.16 -0.47
C SER A 124 11.83 -8.60 0.44
N ALA A 125 12.40 -7.62 1.13
CA ALA A 125 13.43 -7.79 2.15
C ALA A 125 13.07 -7.05 3.44
N LEU A 126 13.44 -7.62 4.59
CA LEU A 126 13.18 -7.07 5.93
C LEU A 126 14.52 -6.85 6.64
N CYS A 127 15.05 -5.62 6.58
CA CYS A 127 16.43 -5.33 6.95
C CYS A 127 16.57 -4.21 8.01
N GLN A 128 15.53 -4.00 8.82
CA GLN A 128 15.42 -2.89 9.78
C GLN A 128 16.55 -2.88 10.84
N LYS A 129 17.07 -4.05 11.19
CA LYS A 129 18.15 -4.19 12.19
C LYS A 129 19.55 -4.32 11.59
N GLY A 130 19.62 -4.55 10.28
CA GLY A 130 20.81 -4.85 9.48
C GLY A 130 20.40 -5.67 8.24
N MET A 131 21.20 -5.59 7.17
CA MET A 131 21.00 -6.42 5.97
C MET A 131 21.75 -7.73 6.13
N SER A 132 21.08 -8.86 5.89
CA SER A 132 21.76 -10.11 5.58
C SER A 132 22.28 -10.11 4.13
N HIS A 133 23.11 -11.08 3.79
CA HIS A 133 23.57 -11.24 2.41
C HIS A 133 22.40 -11.45 1.42
N ALA A 134 21.38 -12.20 1.83
CA ALA A 134 20.18 -12.44 1.04
C ALA A 134 19.37 -11.15 0.82
N ASP A 135 19.24 -10.30 1.84
CA ASP A 135 18.57 -9.00 1.73
C ASP A 135 19.28 -8.12 0.70
N GLU A 136 20.60 -8.00 0.79
CA GLU A 136 21.39 -7.18 -0.12
C GLU A 136 21.28 -7.68 -1.57
N LEU A 137 21.40 -8.98 -1.80
CA LEU A 137 21.27 -9.58 -3.14
C LEU A 137 19.89 -9.33 -3.74
N LEU A 138 18.81 -9.49 -2.96
CA LEU A 138 17.45 -9.21 -3.41
C LEU A 138 17.29 -7.72 -3.73
N MET A 139 17.71 -6.83 -2.83
CA MET A 139 17.61 -5.38 -3.03
C MET A 139 18.31 -4.95 -4.32
N ARG A 140 19.50 -5.50 -4.60
CA ARG A 140 20.25 -5.23 -5.83
C ARG A 140 19.58 -5.78 -7.09
N ALA A 141 18.77 -6.84 -6.96
CA ALA A 141 18.01 -7.44 -8.05
C ALA A 141 16.74 -6.65 -8.41
N ILE A 142 16.24 -5.77 -7.52
CA ILE A 142 14.96 -5.05 -7.71
C ILE A 142 14.85 -4.34 -9.07
N PRO A 143 15.83 -3.54 -9.53
CA PRO A 143 15.71 -2.83 -10.81
C PRO A 143 15.53 -3.76 -12.01
N ASP A 144 16.29 -4.85 -12.02
CA ASP A 144 16.29 -5.82 -13.11
C ASP A 144 15.05 -6.72 -13.05
N ALA A 145 14.61 -7.10 -11.85
CA ALA A 145 13.37 -7.85 -11.62
C ALA A 145 12.13 -7.06 -12.07
N LEU A 146 11.99 -5.80 -11.64
CA LEU A 146 10.79 -5.01 -11.91
C LEU A 146 10.72 -4.50 -13.35
N SER A 147 11.85 -4.36 -14.04
CA SER A 147 11.89 -4.00 -15.46
C SER A 147 11.54 -5.17 -16.39
N GLN A 148 11.83 -6.41 -15.96
CA GLN A 148 11.62 -7.65 -16.72
C GLN A 148 10.36 -8.43 -16.32
N THR A 149 9.55 -7.90 -15.39
CA THR A 149 8.28 -8.49 -14.96
C THR A 149 7.16 -7.47 -15.08
N GLU A 150 5.92 -7.93 -15.17
CA GLU A 150 4.75 -7.07 -15.33
C GLU A 150 3.99 -6.92 -14.01
N LEU A 151 3.70 -8.04 -13.35
CA LEU A 151 2.76 -8.10 -12.23
C LEU A 151 3.44 -8.20 -10.85
N VAL A 152 4.76 -8.35 -10.80
CA VAL A 152 5.50 -8.45 -9.54
C VAL A 152 5.72 -7.05 -8.95
N CYS A 153 5.42 -6.94 -7.66
CA CYS A 153 5.67 -5.77 -6.83
C CYS A 153 6.73 -6.10 -5.77
N SER A 154 7.51 -5.09 -5.40
CA SER A 154 8.60 -5.20 -4.44
C SER A 154 8.45 -4.22 -3.29
N SER A 155 8.82 -4.68 -2.09
CA SER A 155 8.85 -3.82 -0.91
C SER A 155 10.07 -4.08 -0.03
N VAL A 156 10.62 -3.04 0.58
CA VAL A 156 11.79 -3.20 1.48
C VAL A 156 11.52 -2.48 2.78
N ASN A 157 11.51 -3.21 3.90
CA ASN A 157 11.35 -2.61 5.23
C ASN A 157 12.72 -2.28 5.81
N ILE A 158 13.05 -0.98 5.88
CA ILE A 158 14.39 -0.48 6.25
C ILE A 158 14.47 0.05 7.68
N GLY A 159 13.34 0.17 8.37
CA GLY A 159 13.28 0.72 9.71
C GLY A 159 12.16 0.14 10.55
N SER A 160 12.34 0.20 11.86
CA SER A 160 11.24 -0.02 12.80
C SER A 160 11.41 0.83 14.05
N THR A 161 10.31 1.12 14.71
CA THR A 161 10.28 1.75 16.04
C THR A 161 11.16 1.01 17.04
N LYS A 162 11.24 -0.32 16.94
CA LYS A 162 12.00 -1.17 17.88
C LYS A 162 13.50 -1.19 17.61
N THR A 163 13.92 -1.03 16.36
CA THR A 163 15.33 -1.25 15.94
C THR A 163 16.03 0.01 15.45
N GLY A 164 15.28 1.07 15.20
CA GLY A 164 15.80 2.26 14.53
C GLY A 164 15.68 2.17 13.01
N ILE A 165 16.50 2.95 12.30
CA ILE A 165 16.54 3.01 10.84
C ILE A 165 17.90 2.50 10.36
N ASN A 166 17.90 1.51 9.48
CA ASN A 166 19.11 1.01 8.82
C ASN A 166 19.49 1.95 7.65
N MET A 167 20.42 2.87 7.90
CA MET A 167 20.84 3.87 6.92
C MET A 167 21.65 3.27 5.76
N ASP A 168 22.29 2.12 5.97
CA ASP A 168 22.94 1.39 4.86
C ASP A 168 21.90 0.90 3.84
N ALA A 169 20.77 0.39 4.32
CA ALA A 169 19.67 -0.02 3.46
C ALA A 169 18.96 1.18 2.80
N VAL A 170 18.79 2.28 3.53
CA VAL A 170 18.23 3.55 2.99
C VAL A 170 19.09 4.08 1.84
N ARG A 171 20.42 4.07 2.00
CA ARG A 171 21.36 4.49 0.96
C ARG A 171 21.25 3.59 -0.27
N LEU A 172 21.28 2.26 -0.06
CA LEU A 172 21.14 1.30 -1.14
C LEU A 172 19.81 1.47 -1.89
N MET A 173 18.70 1.69 -1.18
CA MET A 173 17.40 1.89 -1.83
C MET A 173 17.31 3.17 -2.66
N GLY A 174 17.97 4.26 -2.25
CA GLY A 174 18.07 5.46 -3.09
C GLY A 174 18.76 5.17 -4.42
N GLU A 175 19.86 4.39 -4.39
CA GLU A 175 20.56 3.93 -5.59
C GLU A 175 19.68 3.01 -6.45
N MET A 176 18.98 2.06 -5.83
CA MET A 176 18.13 1.10 -6.56
C MET A 176 16.91 1.76 -7.19
N ILE A 177 16.31 2.77 -6.55
CA ILE A 177 15.21 3.54 -7.13
C ILE A 177 15.66 4.28 -8.39
N VAL A 178 16.83 4.94 -8.35
CA VAL A 178 17.40 5.61 -9.54
C VAL A 178 17.67 4.60 -10.66
N LYS A 179 18.26 3.44 -10.33
CA LYS A 179 18.50 2.40 -11.33
C LYS A 179 17.18 1.88 -11.92
N ALA A 180 16.18 1.57 -11.10
CA ALA A 180 14.86 1.10 -11.55
C ALA A 180 14.16 2.13 -12.46
N ALA A 181 14.27 3.42 -12.11
CA ALA A 181 13.75 4.50 -12.92
C ALA A 181 14.41 4.56 -14.30
N TYR A 182 15.73 4.40 -14.36
CA TYR A 182 16.50 4.42 -15.60
C TYR A 182 16.23 3.21 -16.51
N GLU A 183 16.14 2.00 -15.95
CA GLU A 183 15.84 0.77 -16.69
C GLU A 183 14.44 0.80 -17.34
N THR A 184 13.54 1.61 -16.81
CA THR A 184 12.18 1.78 -17.35
C THR A 184 11.87 3.19 -17.82
N ARG A 185 12.91 4.00 -18.14
CA ARG A 185 12.77 5.40 -18.57
C ARG A 185 11.87 5.61 -19.80
N GLU A 186 11.84 4.65 -20.71
CA GLU A 186 11.00 4.71 -21.93
C GLU A 186 9.50 4.46 -21.62
N ARG A 187 9.19 4.09 -20.38
CA ARG A 187 7.84 3.85 -19.85
C ARG A 187 7.62 4.70 -18.59
N ASP A 188 8.08 5.94 -18.61
CA ASP A 188 7.93 6.89 -17.49
C ASP A 188 8.41 6.33 -16.14
N SER A 189 9.47 5.54 -16.14
CA SER A 189 10.06 4.97 -14.92
C SER A 189 9.10 4.06 -14.13
N LEU A 190 8.21 3.36 -14.83
CA LEU A 190 7.14 2.50 -14.30
C LEU A 190 7.59 1.47 -13.24
N ALA A 191 8.85 1.00 -13.26
CA ALA A 191 9.34 0.08 -12.24
C ALA A 191 9.21 0.67 -10.82
N CYS A 192 9.40 1.99 -10.66
CA CYS A 192 9.27 2.68 -9.38
C CYS A 192 7.82 2.68 -8.85
N ALA A 193 6.81 2.62 -9.72
CA ALA A 193 5.41 2.51 -9.31
C ALA A 193 5.09 1.14 -8.65
N LYS A 194 5.95 0.13 -8.87
CA LYS A 194 5.86 -1.21 -8.29
C LYS A 194 6.85 -1.45 -7.14
N LEU A 195 7.51 -0.40 -6.66
CA LEU A 195 8.50 -0.45 -5.59
C LEU A 195 8.10 0.48 -4.44
N VAL A 196 8.14 -0.03 -3.22
CA VAL A 196 7.89 0.78 -2.03
C VAL A 196 8.90 0.49 -0.92
N VAL A 197 9.38 1.54 -0.25
CA VAL A 197 10.29 1.42 0.89
C VAL A 197 9.52 1.73 2.16
N PHE A 198 9.58 0.85 3.15
CA PHE A 198 8.82 0.97 4.39
C PHE A 198 9.69 1.24 5.62
N CYS A 199 9.07 1.88 6.61
CA CYS A 199 9.37 1.69 8.03
C CYS A 199 8.12 1.16 8.74
N ASN A 200 8.31 0.21 9.67
CA ASN A 200 7.23 -0.51 10.36
C ASN A 200 6.21 -1.15 9.41
N ALA A 201 6.68 -1.79 8.34
CA ALA A 201 5.79 -2.55 7.46
C ALA A 201 4.99 -3.61 8.25
N PRO A 202 3.66 -3.67 8.08
CA PRO A 202 2.83 -4.72 8.66
C PRO A 202 2.97 -6.03 7.88
N ASP A 203 2.73 -7.14 8.56
CA ASP A 203 2.92 -8.50 8.03
C ASP A 203 1.75 -9.01 7.17
N ASP A 204 0.64 -8.28 7.16
CA ASP A 204 -0.68 -8.69 6.63
C ASP A 204 -1.30 -7.65 5.68
N ASN A 205 -0.51 -6.68 5.17
CA ASN A 205 -1.03 -5.63 4.30
C ASN A 205 -1.53 -6.19 2.95
N PRO A 206 -2.80 -5.97 2.57
CA PRO A 206 -3.34 -6.48 1.31
C PRO A 206 -3.06 -5.56 0.11
N PHE A 207 -2.56 -4.34 0.31
CA PHE A 207 -2.37 -3.33 -0.73
C PHE A 207 -1.00 -3.41 -1.41
N MET A 208 -0.99 -3.21 -2.73
CA MET A 208 0.22 -3.12 -3.55
C MET A 208 0.69 -1.67 -3.68
N ALA A 209 1.98 -1.41 -3.89
CA ALA A 209 3.09 -2.36 -4.11
C ALA A 209 3.63 -3.05 -2.84
N GLY A 210 3.08 -2.74 -1.67
CA GLY A 210 3.69 -3.07 -0.39
C GLY A 210 3.47 -4.46 0.19
N ALA A 211 2.46 -5.19 -0.29
CA ALA A 211 2.04 -6.46 0.31
C ALA A 211 3.16 -7.52 0.30
N PHE A 212 3.32 -8.20 1.43
CA PHE A 212 4.04 -9.47 1.56
C PHE A 212 3.28 -10.32 2.59
N HIS A 213 3.55 -11.63 2.62
CA HIS A 213 2.95 -12.55 3.58
C HIS A 213 3.92 -12.80 4.74
N GLY A 214 3.67 -12.19 5.89
CA GLY A 214 4.57 -12.25 7.03
C GLY A 214 4.80 -13.67 7.55
N VAL A 215 5.95 -13.90 8.17
CA VAL A 215 6.33 -15.24 8.67
C VAL A 215 5.54 -15.69 9.90
N SER A 216 4.80 -14.78 10.54
CA SER A 216 3.90 -15.07 11.66
C SER A 216 2.49 -15.47 11.22
N GLU A 217 2.15 -15.31 9.93
CA GLU A 217 0.86 -15.68 9.39
C GLU A 217 0.74 -17.20 9.18
N ALA A 218 -0.49 -17.69 8.96
CA ALA A 218 -0.72 -19.09 8.64
C ALA A 218 -0.16 -19.47 7.24
N ASP A 219 -0.23 -20.75 6.87
CA ASP A 219 0.27 -21.22 5.56
C ASP A 219 -0.39 -20.50 4.37
N CYS A 220 -1.68 -20.20 4.49
CA CYS A 220 -2.46 -19.48 3.50
C CYS A 220 -3.59 -18.73 4.21
N VAL A 221 -3.85 -17.48 3.82
CA VAL A 221 -4.90 -16.62 4.42
C VAL A 221 -5.51 -15.70 3.36
N ILE A 222 -6.74 -15.25 3.61
CA ILE A 222 -7.42 -14.23 2.80
C ILE A 222 -7.48 -12.91 3.58
N HIS A 223 -6.88 -11.87 3.03
CA HIS A 223 -7.03 -10.50 3.48
C HIS A 223 -7.91 -9.72 2.50
N VAL A 224 -8.71 -8.79 3.02
CA VAL A 224 -9.59 -7.95 2.20
C VAL A 224 -9.31 -6.48 2.47
N GLY A 225 -9.09 -5.70 1.42
CA GLY A 225 -9.06 -4.25 1.51
C GLY A 225 -10.36 -3.68 0.97
N VAL A 226 -11.05 -2.86 1.76
CA VAL A 226 -12.23 -2.13 1.31
C VAL A 226 -11.85 -0.75 0.77
N SER A 227 -12.69 -0.19 -0.09
CA SER A 227 -12.61 1.21 -0.49
C SER A 227 -13.96 1.90 -0.26
N GLY A 228 -13.93 3.21 -0.11
CA GLY A 228 -15.13 4.04 -0.09
C GLY A 228 -14.93 5.54 0.11
N PRO A 229 -13.87 6.20 -0.42
CA PRO A 229 -13.83 7.66 -0.43
C PRO A 229 -15.11 8.29 -1.00
N GLY A 230 -15.62 7.80 -2.14
CA GLY A 230 -16.89 8.29 -2.72
C GLY A 230 -18.09 8.20 -1.79
N VAL A 231 -18.18 7.13 -1.00
CA VAL A 231 -19.25 6.91 0.00
C VAL A 231 -19.13 7.91 1.15
N VAL A 232 -17.92 8.12 1.66
CA VAL A 232 -17.66 9.10 2.72
C VAL A 232 -17.94 10.51 2.20
N ARG A 233 -17.48 10.84 0.99
CA ARG A 233 -17.71 12.13 0.33
C ARG A 233 -19.20 12.46 0.25
N ASN A 234 -20.02 11.54 -0.26
CA ASN A 234 -21.47 11.76 -0.34
C ASN A 234 -22.09 11.91 1.06
N ALA A 235 -21.72 11.06 2.02
CA ALA A 235 -22.23 11.18 3.39
C ALA A 235 -21.93 12.56 4.00
N LEU A 236 -20.78 13.15 3.68
CA LEU A 236 -20.38 14.47 4.16
C LEU A 236 -21.11 15.64 3.50
N GLU A 237 -21.77 15.47 2.35
CA GLU A 237 -22.56 16.55 1.76
C GLU A 237 -23.67 17.02 2.71
N LYS A 238 -24.25 16.09 3.48
CA LYS A 238 -25.28 16.36 4.51
C LYS A 238 -24.70 16.97 5.79
N ALA A 239 -23.38 16.90 5.98
CA ALA A 239 -22.67 17.44 7.13
C ALA A 239 -22.11 18.86 6.89
N LYS A 240 -22.28 19.43 5.70
CA LYS A 240 -21.82 20.80 5.38
C LYS A 240 -22.37 21.82 6.38
N GLY A 241 -21.47 22.61 6.97
CA GLY A 241 -21.79 23.64 7.96
C GLY A 241 -22.24 23.12 9.33
N LYS A 242 -22.18 21.80 9.57
CA LYS A 242 -22.42 21.21 10.89
C LYS A 242 -21.14 21.24 11.73
N ASP A 243 -21.28 20.97 13.03
CA ASP A 243 -20.15 20.92 13.95
C ASP A 243 -19.29 19.65 13.78
N PHE A 244 -18.12 19.64 14.43
CA PHE A 244 -17.20 18.51 14.36
C PHE A 244 -17.75 17.22 15.00
N ALA A 245 -18.68 17.32 15.96
CA ALA A 245 -19.29 16.14 16.56
C ALA A 245 -20.18 15.42 15.54
N PHE A 246 -21.02 16.16 14.83
CA PHE A 246 -21.84 15.62 13.75
C PHE A 246 -21.00 15.08 12.60
N LEU A 247 -19.94 15.80 12.21
CA LEU A 247 -19.00 15.38 11.17
C LEU A 247 -18.32 14.06 11.54
N SER A 248 -17.82 13.95 12.78
CA SER A 248 -17.17 12.73 13.31
C SER A 248 -18.11 11.52 13.27
N GLU A 249 -19.32 11.68 13.79
CA GLU A 249 -20.30 10.59 13.82
C GLU A 249 -20.72 10.14 12.42
N THR A 250 -20.78 11.08 11.47
CA THR A 250 -21.10 10.77 10.07
C THR A 250 -20.00 9.89 9.47
N ILE A 251 -18.73 10.30 9.56
CA ILE A 251 -17.60 9.51 9.05
C ILE A 251 -17.55 8.14 9.70
N LYS A 252 -17.66 8.08 11.03
CA LYS A 252 -17.60 6.84 11.81
C LYS A 252 -18.69 5.84 11.41
N LYS A 253 -19.94 6.29 11.28
CA LYS A 253 -21.07 5.44 10.86
C LYS A 253 -20.91 4.95 9.42
N THR A 254 -20.41 5.80 8.53
CA THR A 254 -20.15 5.41 7.14
C THR A 254 -19.03 4.37 7.07
N ALA A 255 -17.91 4.59 7.76
CA ALA A 255 -16.80 3.63 7.81
C ALA A 255 -17.22 2.26 8.38
N PHE A 256 -18.10 2.24 9.40
CA PHE A 256 -18.68 1.00 9.92
C PHE A 256 -19.41 0.21 8.82
N LYS A 257 -20.25 0.87 8.02
CA LYS A 257 -21.02 0.21 6.94
C LYS A 257 -20.12 -0.34 5.84
N ILE A 258 -19.15 0.45 5.39
CA ILE A 258 -18.13 0.02 4.40
C ILE A 258 -17.43 -1.24 4.89
N THR A 259 -17.00 -1.24 6.16
CA THR A 259 -16.27 -2.36 6.77
C THR A 259 -17.14 -3.62 6.88
N ARG A 260 -18.44 -3.48 7.16
CA ARG A 260 -19.36 -4.63 7.20
C ARG A 260 -19.47 -5.33 5.84
N VAL A 261 -19.50 -4.57 4.75
CA VAL A 261 -19.48 -5.14 3.40
C VAL A 261 -18.16 -5.89 3.13
N GLY A 262 -17.03 -5.31 3.53
CA GLY A 262 -15.73 -5.99 3.48
C GLY A 262 -15.71 -7.31 4.24
N GLN A 263 -16.27 -7.34 5.45
CA GLN A 263 -16.33 -8.55 6.28
C GLN A 263 -17.19 -9.65 5.67
N LEU A 264 -18.32 -9.28 5.05
CA LEU A 264 -19.16 -10.22 4.34
C LEU A 264 -18.38 -10.87 3.19
N VAL A 265 -17.70 -10.06 2.39
CA VAL A 265 -16.91 -10.55 1.24
C VAL A 265 -15.74 -11.42 1.69
N ALA A 266 -15.05 -11.03 2.77
CA ALA A 266 -13.96 -11.80 3.34
C ALA A 266 -14.42 -13.19 3.82
N ASN A 267 -15.52 -13.25 4.58
CA ASN A 267 -16.06 -14.51 5.08
C ASN A 267 -16.48 -15.45 3.95
N GLU A 268 -17.11 -14.90 2.90
CA GLU A 268 -17.55 -15.70 1.77
C GLU A 268 -16.36 -16.20 0.93
N ALA A 269 -15.36 -15.34 0.68
CA ALA A 269 -14.13 -15.73 0.00
C ALA A 269 -13.41 -16.85 0.75
N SER A 270 -13.26 -16.72 2.06
CA SER A 270 -12.68 -17.74 2.93
C SER A 270 -13.44 -19.06 2.88
N ARG A 271 -14.78 -19.01 2.93
CA ARG A 271 -15.64 -20.21 2.87
C ARG A 271 -15.54 -20.91 1.50
N MET A 272 -15.56 -20.16 0.41
CA MET A 272 -15.54 -20.71 -0.95
C MET A 272 -14.16 -21.25 -1.35
N LEU A 273 -13.08 -20.64 -0.85
CA LEU A 273 -11.71 -21.06 -1.11
C LEU A 273 -11.19 -22.11 -0.12
N ASP A 274 -11.90 -22.35 0.99
CA ASP A 274 -11.43 -23.15 2.13
C ASP A 274 -10.08 -22.65 2.68
N VAL A 275 -9.98 -21.32 2.83
CA VAL A 275 -8.77 -20.64 3.32
C VAL A 275 -9.17 -19.71 4.47
N PRO A 276 -8.45 -19.72 5.62
CA PRO A 276 -8.74 -18.86 6.75
C PRO A 276 -8.83 -17.38 6.39
N PHE A 277 -9.77 -16.69 7.03
CA PHE A 277 -9.84 -15.24 6.98
C PHE A 277 -8.71 -14.66 7.85
N GLY A 278 -7.93 -13.74 7.27
CA GLY A 278 -6.90 -12.98 7.97
C GLY A 278 -7.46 -11.68 8.52
N ILE A 279 -7.32 -10.58 7.76
CA ILE A 279 -7.72 -9.24 8.20
C ILE A 279 -8.57 -8.50 7.18
N ILE A 280 -9.27 -7.48 7.67
CA ILE A 280 -9.81 -6.41 6.84
C ILE A 280 -8.99 -5.15 7.06
N ASP A 281 -8.53 -4.57 5.97
CA ASP A 281 -7.89 -3.27 5.97
C ASP A 281 -8.94 -2.18 5.67
N LEU A 282 -9.02 -1.20 6.55
CA LEU A 282 -10.03 -0.13 6.57
C LEU A 282 -9.70 1.06 5.67
N SER A 283 -8.64 0.95 4.86
CA SER A 283 -8.07 2.11 4.21
C SER A 283 -8.99 2.76 3.19
N LEU A 284 -9.14 4.08 3.24
CA LEU A 284 -9.81 4.84 2.18
C LEU A 284 -8.82 5.00 1.03
N ALA A 285 -8.93 4.13 0.02
CA ALA A 285 -8.03 4.12 -1.13
C ALA A 285 -8.71 4.80 -2.34
N PRO A 286 -8.28 6.00 -2.77
CA PRO A 286 -8.87 6.73 -3.89
C PRO A 286 -8.60 6.09 -5.26
N THR A 287 -9.33 6.52 -6.28
CA THR A 287 -9.06 6.19 -7.69
C THR A 287 -8.92 7.46 -8.54
N PRO A 288 -8.37 7.33 -9.75
CA PRO A 288 -8.43 8.41 -10.73
C PRO A 288 -9.86 8.78 -11.16
N ALA A 289 -10.89 8.04 -10.71
CA ALA A 289 -12.27 8.35 -11.04
C ALA A 289 -12.77 9.59 -10.27
N ILE A 290 -13.52 10.44 -10.97
CA ILE A 290 -14.08 11.66 -10.39
C ILE A 290 -15.03 11.31 -9.24
N GLY A 291 -14.84 11.98 -8.10
CA GLY A 291 -15.67 11.81 -6.91
C GLY A 291 -15.24 10.67 -5.99
N ASP A 292 -14.16 9.96 -6.30
CA ASP A 292 -13.53 8.96 -5.44
C ASP A 292 -12.14 9.42 -4.96
N SER A 293 -12.14 10.55 -4.24
CA SER A 293 -10.96 11.34 -3.87
C SER A 293 -10.96 11.64 -2.37
N VAL A 294 -9.82 11.42 -1.71
CA VAL A 294 -9.62 11.79 -0.31
C VAL A 294 -9.44 13.30 -0.21
N ALA A 295 -8.78 13.94 -1.18
CA ALA A 295 -8.67 15.39 -1.23
C ALA A 295 -10.04 16.09 -1.25
N ASP A 296 -11.01 15.56 -2.00
CA ASP A 296 -12.37 16.11 -2.08
C ASP A 296 -13.09 15.99 -0.73
N ILE A 297 -12.86 14.91 0.01
CA ILE A 297 -13.38 14.75 1.38
C ILE A 297 -12.82 15.85 2.28
N LEU A 298 -11.51 16.09 2.23
CA LEU A 298 -10.86 17.13 3.03
C LEU A 298 -11.40 18.53 2.67
N GLU A 299 -11.66 18.78 1.40
CA GLU A 299 -12.28 20.02 0.95
C GLU A 299 -13.72 20.17 1.46
N LEU A 300 -14.52 19.09 1.40
CA LEU A 300 -15.88 19.06 1.95
C LEU A 300 -15.94 19.23 3.47
N MET A 301 -14.89 18.84 4.20
CA MET A 301 -14.76 19.08 5.64
C MET A 301 -14.56 20.57 5.97
N GLY A 302 -14.35 21.42 4.96
CA GLY A 302 -14.26 22.88 5.11
C GLY A 302 -12.89 23.47 4.81
N VAL A 303 -11.97 22.70 4.23
CA VAL A 303 -10.71 23.23 3.70
C VAL A 303 -10.94 23.74 2.28
N GLU A 304 -10.45 24.91 1.91
CA GLU A 304 -10.68 25.45 0.56
C GLU A 304 -10.02 24.59 -0.54
N LYS A 305 -8.80 24.12 -0.29
CA LYS A 305 -8.06 23.23 -1.18
C LYS A 305 -7.25 22.24 -0.33
N ALA A 306 -7.20 20.98 -0.72
CA ALA A 306 -6.28 20.04 -0.09
C ALA A 306 -4.84 20.61 -0.14
N GLY A 307 -4.15 20.65 1.00
CA GLY A 307 -2.84 21.29 1.16
C GLY A 307 -2.85 22.61 1.95
N ALA A 308 -3.99 23.31 2.02
CA ALA A 308 -4.12 24.54 2.80
C ALA A 308 -3.92 24.33 4.32
N PRO A 309 -3.75 25.42 5.10
CA PRO A 309 -3.79 25.34 6.57
C PRO A 309 -5.08 24.66 7.05
N GLY A 310 -4.95 23.66 7.92
CA GLY A 310 -6.08 22.83 8.38
C GLY A 310 -6.18 21.45 7.71
N THR A 311 -5.61 21.23 6.51
CA THR A 311 -5.66 19.92 5.83
C THR A 311 -5.13 18.78 6.69
N THR A 312 -4.01 18.98 7.39
CA THR A 312 -3.43 17.94 8.26
C THR A 312 -4.37 17.61 9.44
N ALA A 313 -5.04 18.60 10.02
CA ALA A 313 -6.00 18.36 11.09
C ALA A 313 -7.27 17.64 10.59
N ALA A 314 -7.78 18.04 9.42
CA ALA A 314 -8.89 17.36 8.76
C ALA A 314 -8.56 15.90 8.45
N LEU A 315 -7.37 15.62 7.92
CA LEU A 315 -6.92 14.26 7.62
C LEU A 315 -6.75 13.42 8.89
N ALA A 316 -6.21 14.01 9.96
CA ALA A 316 -6.08 13.32 11.25
C ALA A 316 -7.46 12.89 11.79
N MET A 317 -8.43 13.80 11.74
CA MET A 317 -9.81 13.53 12.15
C MET A 317 -10.45 12.45 11.26
N LEU A 318 -10.32 12.56 9.93
CA LEU A 318 -10.85 11.57 9.00
C LEU A 318 -10.29 10.17 9.31
N ASN A 319 -8.97 10.05 9.44
CA ASN A 319 -8.30 8.79 9.70
C ASN A 319 -8.73 8.15 11.04
N ASP A 320 -8.79 8.96 12.11
CA ASP A 320 -9.23 8.50 13.43
C ASP A 320 -10.69 8.01 13.42
N GLN A 321 -11.59 8.72 12.75
CA GLN A 321 -13.01 8.32 12.69
C GLN A 321 -13.25 7.10 11.79
N VAL A 322 -12.48 6.96 10.69
CA VAL A 322 -12.50 5.75 9.86
C VAL A 322 -12.06 4.53 10.68
N LYS A 323 -10.95 4.64 11.40
CA LYS A 323 -10.46 3.56 12.29
C LYS A 323 -11.49 3.19 13.35
N LYS A 324 -12.07 4.17 14.04
CA LYS A 324 -13.12 3.94 15.06
C LYS A 324 -14.36 3.25 14.48
N GLY A 325 -14.78 3.63 13.28
CA GLY A 325 -15.91 3.01 12.60
C GLY A 325 -15.62 1.56 12.20
N GLY A 326 -14.45 1.30 11.62
CA GLY A 326 -14.09 -0.04 11.16
C GLY A 326 -13.80 -1.04 12.29
N ILE A 327 -13.13 -0.63 13.37
CA ILE A 327 -12.91 -1.49 14.56
C ILE A 327 -14.25 -1.89 15.22
N MET A 328 -15.28 -1.07 15.09
CA MET A 328 -16.62 -1.43 15.57
C MET A 328 -17.29 -2.52 14.71
N ALA A 329 -16.90 -2.65 13.44
CA ALA A 329 -17.53 -3.54 12.46
C ALA A 329 -16.85 -4.91 12.32
N SER A 330 -15.55 -5.01 12.59
CA SER A 330 -14.75 -6.24 12.47
C SER A 330 -13.87 -6.47 13.68
N SER A 331 -13.73 -7.73 14.08
CA SER A 331 -12.81 -8.16 15.15
C SER A 331 -11.37 -8.37 14.66
N SER A 332 -11.13 -8.39 13.34
CA SER A 332 -9.84 -8.73 12.73
C SER A 332 -9.43 -7.65 11.74
N VAL A 333 -9.08 -6.49 12.28
CA VAL A 333 -8.59 -5.33 11.51
C VAL A 333 -7.07 -5.34 11.50
N GLY A 334 -6.47 -5.12 10.33
CA GLY A 334 -5.02 -5.17 10.13
C GLY A 334 -4.55 -4.35 8.94
N GLY A 335 -3.37 -4.65 8.41
CA GLY A 335 -2.76 -3.92 7.31
C GLY A 335 -2.40 -2.47 7.67
N LEU A 336 -2.58 -1.54 6.72
CA LEU A 336 -2.29 -0.12 6.89
C LEU A 336 -3.43 0.62 7.62
N SER A 337 -4.69 0.25 7.32
CA SER A 337 -5.92 0.75 7.92
C SER A 337 -5.94 2.26 8.16
N GLY A 338 -5.97 3.06 7.08
CA GLY A 338 -6.15 4.50 7.15
C GLY A 338 -6.37 5.20 5.81
N ALA A 339 -6.56 6.52 5.80
CA ALA A 339 -6.75 7.25 4.56
C ALA A 339 -5.47 7.25 3.70
N PHE A 340 -5.57 6.88 2.42
CA PHE A 340 -4.43 6.91 1.49
C PHE A 340 -4.38 8.27 0.80
N ILE A 341 -3.16 8.76 0.55
CA ILE A 341 -2.93 10.03 -0.15
C ILE A 341 -2.00 9.90 -1.38
N PRO A 342 -2.17 8.87 -2.24
CA PRO A 342 -1.33 8.69 -3.43
C PRO A 342 -1.56 9.84 -4.40
N VAL A 343 -0.49 10.55 -4.78
CA VAL A 343 -0.63 11.72 -5.66
C VAL A 343 -1.15 11.29 -7.04
N SER A 344 -0.60 10.23 -7.64
CA SER A 344 -0.99 9.85 -9.00
C SER A 344 -2.36 9.18 -9.14
N GLU A 345 -2.91 8.68 -8.03
CA GLU A 345 -4.14 7.86 -8.01
C GLU A 345 -5.34 8.64 -7.47
N ASP A 346 -5.16 9.84 -6.91
CA ASP A 346 -6.23 10.70 -6.38
C ASP A 346 -6.33 11.99 -7.20
N GLN A 347 -7.40 12.12 -7.98
CA GLN A 347 -7.60 13.30 -8.85
C GLN A 347 -7.60 14.62 -8.06
N GLY A 348 -8.14 14.65 -6.84
CA GLY A 348 -8.15 15.86 -6.03
C GLY A 348 -6.74 16.22 -5.53
N MET A 349 -5.89 15.22 -5.25
CA MET A 349 -4.48 15.43 -4.92
C MET A 349 -3.69 15.96 -6.12
N ILE A 350 -3.90 15.40 -7.32
CA ILE A 350 -3.30 15.90 -8.58
C ILE A 350 -3.63 17.39 -8.75
N ASN A 351 -4.92 17.72 -8.69
CA ASN A 351 -5.40 19.10 -8.84
C ASN A 351 -4.79 20.04 -7.79
N ALA A 352 -4.60 19.56 -6.57
CA ALA A 352 -4.02 20.34 -5.48
C ALA A 352 -2.50 20.57 -5.65
N VAL A 353 -1.78 19.60 -6.21
CA VAL A 353 -0.36 19.76 -6.58
C VAL A 353 -0.22 20.74 -7.74
N GLU A 354 -1.04 20.60 -8.80
CA GLU A 354 -1.03 21.52 -9.95
C GLU A 354 -1.38 22.96 -9.57
N ALA A 355 -2.32 23.12 -8.63
CA ALA A 355 -2.66 24.43 -8.06
C ALA A 355 -1.57 25.00 -7.12
N GLY A 356 -0.53 24.22 -6.80
CA GLY A 356 0.53 24.63 -5.87
C GLY A 356 0.12 24.64 -4.39
N ALA A 357 -1.01 24.02 -4.05
CA ALA A 357 -1.49 23.90 -2.67
C ALA A 357 -0.78 22.79 -1.90
N ILE A 358 -0.31 21.75 -2.60
CA ILE A 358 0.46 20.63 -2.03
C ILE A 358 1.89 20.65 -2.60
N ASN A 359 2.87 20.69 -1.71
CA ASN A 359 4.26 20.38 -1.96
C ASN A 359 4.66 19.07 -1.23
N ILE A 360 5.89 18.60 -1.44
CA ILE A 360 6.37 17.35 -0.83
C ILE A 360 6.39 17.48 0.70
N GLU A 361 6.82 18.62 1.24
CA GLU A 361 6.90 18.85 2.68
C GLU A 361 5.50 18.87 3.33
N LYS A 362 4.46 19.29 2.60
CA LYS A 362 3.08 19.19 3.05
C LYS A 362 2.59 17.75 3.07
N LEU A 363 2.96 16.94 2.08
CA LEU A 363 2.66 15.51 2.07
C LEU A 363 3.37 14.80 3.22
N GLU A 364 4.64 15.12 3.47
CA GLU A 364 5.40 14.65 4.65
C GLU A 364 4.71 15.07 5.96
N ALA A 365 4.25 16.32 6.08
CA ALA A 365 3.49 16.75 7.25
C ALA A 365 2.14 16.01 7.39
N MET A 366 1.50 15.63 6.28
CA MET A 366 0.29 14.81 6.26
C MET A 366 0.61 13.34 6.63
N THR A 367 1.80 12.84 6.29
CA THR A 367 2.29 11.52 6.72
C THR A 367 2.17 11.38 8.22
N CYS A 368 2.49 12.41 9.03
CA CYS A 368 2.39 12.35 10.50
C CYS A 368 1.06 11.78 11.02
N VAL A 369 -0.04 12.00 10.29
CA VAL A 369 -1.39 11.60 10.71
C VAL A 369 -2.06 10.56 9.78
N CYS A 370 -1.38 10.17 8.70
CA CYS A 370 -1.82 9.22 7.66
C CYS A 370 -1.10 7.85 7.77
N SER A 371 -1.62 6.76 7.21
CA SER A 371 -1.01 5.41 7.31
C SER A 371 -0.01 5.05 6.21
N VAL A 372 0.05 5.81 5.10
CA VAL A 372 0.86 5.43 3.92
C VAL A 372 2.19 6.17 3.89
N GLY A 373 2.22 7.50 3.80
CA GLY A 373 3.46 8.26 3.60
C GLY A 373 3.53 8.93 2.23
N LEU A 374 4.75 9.16 1.73
CA LEU A 374 5.00 9.67 0.38
C LEU A 374 4.71 8.61 -0.69
N ASP A 375 3.47 8.60 -1.20
CA ASP A 375 2.99 7.57 -2.12
C ASP A 375 2.70 8.09 -3.54
N MET A 376 3.16 7.36 -4.55
CA MET A 376 3.06 7.71 -5.98
C MET A 376 3.45 9.15 -6.31
N ILE A 377 4.61 9.58 -5.82
CA ILE A 377 5.11 10.94 -6.03
C ILE A 377 6.10 10.94 -7.18
N ALA A 378 5.79 11.65 -8.26
CA ALA A 378 6.73 11.91 -9.33
C ALA A 378 7.68 13.06 -8.95
N ILE A 379 8.98 12.85 -9.11
CA ILE A 379 10.04 13.84 -8.84
C ILE A 379 10.94 14.01 -10.07
N PRO A 380 11.75 15.08 -10.16
CA PRO A 380 12.58 15.32 -11.34
C PRO A 380 13.55 14.16 -11.57
N GLY A 381 13.72 13.74 -12.82
CA GLY A 381 14.52 12.57 -13.16
C GLY A 381 16.02 12.69 -12.86
N ASP A 382 16.51 13.92 -12.68
CA ASP A 382 17.87 14.23 -12.29
C ASP A 382 18.07 14.32 -10.76
N THR A 383 17.04 13.98 -9.96
CA THR A 383 17.15 13.97 -8.50
C THR A 383 18.22 12.96 -8.06
N PRO A 384 19.26 13.38 -7.31
CA PRO A 384 20.33 12.48 -6.90
C PRO A 384 19.83 11.36 -5.98
N ALA A 385 20.45 10.18 -6.07
CA ALA A 385 20.17 9.04 -5.18
C ALA A 385 20.26 9.42 -3.70
N THR A 386 21.21 10.29 -3.32
CA THR A 386 21.34 10.79 -1.95
C THR A 386 20.13 11.58 -1.49
N THR A 387 19.50 12.37 -2.36
CA THR A 387 18.29 13.14 -2.02
C THR A 387 17.10 12.20 -1.83
N ILE A 388 16.95 11.18 -2.68
CA ILE A 388 15.94 10.13 -2.53
C ILE A 388 16.14 9.37 -1.22
N SER A 389 17.38 9.00 -0.88
CA SER A 389 17.71 8.41 0.42
C SER A 389 17.38 9.34 1.59
N GLY A 390 17.57 10.65 1.44
CA GLY A 390 17.13 11.65 2.42
C GLY A 390 15.62 11.60 2.65
N MET A 391 14.83 11.67 1.57
CA MET A 391 13.37 11.58 1.64
C MET A 391 12.90 10.27 2.31
N ILE A 392 13.54 9.14 1.99
CA ILE A 392 13.26 7.85 2.64
C ILE A 392 13.60 7.91 4.13
N ALA A 393 14.72 8.53 4.51
CA ALA A 393 15.14 8.65 5.91
C ALA A 393 14.17 9.51 6.71
N ASP A 394 13.71 10.62 6.16
CA ASP A 394 12.77 11.55 6.80
C ASP A 394 11.42 10.86 7.06
N GLU A 395 10.87 10.20 6.05
CA GLU A 395 9.63 9.42 6.17
C GLU A 395 9.77 8.26 7.16
N ALA A 396 10.89 7.51 7.09
CA ALA A 396 11.17 6.45 8.03
C ALA A 396 11.32 6.97 9.47
N ALA A 397 11.83 8.18 9.67
CA ALA A 397 11.90 8.82 10.98
C ALA A 397 10.52 9.16 11.53
N LEU A 398 9.61 9.69 10.70
CA LEU A 398 8.21 9.88 11.07
C LEU A 398 7.55 8.57 11.48
N GLY A 399 7.79 7.49 10.73
CA GLY A 399 7.29 6.15 11.04
C GLY A 399 7.81 5.59 12.34
N MET A 400 9.13 5.61 12.48
CA MET A 400 9.86 5.09 13.63
C MET A 400 9.46 5.80 14.91
N VAL A 401 9.42 7.13 14.93
CA VAL A 401 9.14 7.93 16.13
C VAL A 401 7.68 7.86 16.54
N ASN A 402 6.75 7.83 15.58
CA ASN A 402 5.31 7.85 15.86
C ASN A 402 4.68 6.45 15.95
N GLN A 403 5.48 5.38 15.95
CA GLN A 403 5.00 4.00 16.06
C GLN A 403 3.98 3.63 14.98
N LYS A 404 4.27 4.04 13.75
CA LYS A 404 3.36 3.91 12.62
C LYS A 404 4.09 3.36 11.40
N THR A 405 3.32 2.73 10.51
CA THR A 405 3.80 2.42 9.17
C THR A 405 3.95 3.71 8.37
N THR A 406 5.05 3.78 7.63
CA THR A 406 5.32 4.83 6.63
C THR A 406 5.98 4.17 5.44
N ALA A 407 5.71 4.70 4.27
CA ALA A 407 6.00 4.13 2.98
C ALA A 407 6.45 5.25 2.04
N VAL A 408 7.48 4.97 1.25
CA VAL A 408 7.99 5.86 0.22
C VAL A 408 7.95 5.16 -1.11
N ARG A 409 7.11 5.67 -2.02
CA ARG A 409 7.01 5.28 -3.42
C ARG A 409 7.19 6.55 -4.26
N VAL A 410 8.46 6.87 -4.50
CA VAL A 410 8.89 8.02 -5.32
C VAL A 410 9.33 7.54 -6.69
N ILE A 411 9.03 8.36 -7.71
CA ILE A 411 9.24 8.03 -9.11
C ILE A 411 10.08 9.14 -9.73
N PRO A 412 11.42 8.96 -9.80
CA PRO A 412 12.28 9.86 -10.54
C PRO A 412 11.95 9.77 -12.03
N ALA A 413 11.22 10.75 -12.55
CA ALA A 413 10.73 10.75 -13.91
C ALA A 413 11.87 11.10 -14.88
N TYR A 414 12.58 10.10 -15.39
CA TYR A 414 13.78 10.31 -16.19
C TYR A 414 13.51 11.19 -17.42
N GLY A 415 14.36 12.20 -17.65
CA GLY A 415 14.19 13.18 -18.73
C GLY A 415 13.13 14.25 -18.47
N LYS A 416 12.39 14.18 -17.35
CA LYS A 416 11.36 15.15 -16.97
C LYS A 416 11.81 16.03 -15.79
N LYS A 417 11.25 17.23 -15.71
CA LYS A 417 11.52 18.27 -14.73
C LYS A 417 10.24 18.63 -13.96
N ALA A 418 10.40 19.37 -12.87
CA ALA A 418 9.25 19.87 -12.11
C ALA A 418 8.27 20.64 -13.01
N GLY A 419 6.99 20.29 -12.93
CA GLY A 419 5.92 20.83 -13.78
C GLY A 419 5.58 19.98 -15.02
N ASP A 420 6.43 19.02 -15.40
CA ASP A 420 6.07 18.02 -16.41
C ASP A 420 5.09 16.99 -15.83
N THR A 421 4.54 16.11 -16.67
CA THR A 421 3.58 15.07 -16.25
C THR A 421 4.08 13.68 -16.64
N VAL A 422 3.84 12.68 -15.78
CA VAL A 422 4.04 11.25 -16.05
C VAL A 422 2.71 10.52 -16.20
N GLU A 423 2.64 9.58 -17.15
CA GLU A 423 1.45 8.76 -17.38
C GLU A 423 1.78 7.28 -17.15
N PHE A 424 1.15 6.69 -16.14
CA PHE A 424 1.28 5.26 -15.84
C PHE A 424 0.12 4.44 -16.41
N GLY A 425 -1.04 5.09 -16.57
CA GLY A 425 -2.25 4.49 -17.10
C GLY A 425 -2.95 3.54 -16.12
N GLY A 426 -4.18 3.15 -16.47
CA GLY A 426 -4.98 2.21 -15.69
C GLY A 426 -5.15 2.64 -14.23
N LEU A 427 -4.83 1.74 -13.30
CA LEU A 427 -4.96 1.95 -11.85
C LEU A 427 -3.94 2.93 -11.27
N LEU A 428 -2.80 3.11 -11.94
CA LEU A 428 -1.68 3.92 -11.42
C LEU A 428 -1.82 5.40 -11.80
N GLY A 429 -2.78 5.73 -12.68
CA GLY A 429 -3.14 7.10 -13.03
C GLY A 429 -2.02 7.89 -13.72
N HIS A 430 -1.93 9.17 -13.39
CA HIS A 430 -0.93 10.11 -13.90
C HIS A 430 -0.49 11.03 -12.76
N ALA A 431 0.71 11.60 -12.81
CA ALA A 431 1.17 12.54 -11.78
C ALA A 431 1.93 13.72 -12.35
N PRO A 432 1.72 14.94 -11.81
CA PRO A 432 2.62 16.05 -12.04
C PRO A 432 3.96 15.79 -11.33
N VAL A 433 5.06 16.13 -12.00
CA VAL A 433 6.41 16.05 -11.43
C VAL A 433 6.58 17.20 -10.44
N MET A 434 6.72 16.86 -9.17
CA MET A 434 6.80 17.80 -8.05
C MET A 434 8.22 18.36 -7.91
N ALA A 435 8.35 19.61 -7.45
CA ALA A 435 9.66 20.16 -7.13
C ALA A 435 10.24 19.52 -5.86
N VAL A 436 11.54 19.20 -5.89
CA VAL A 436 12.31 18.73 -4.74
C VAL A 436 13.23 19.85 -4.26
N ASN A 437 13.45 19.93 -2.95
CA ASN A 437 14.39 20.89 -2.37
C ASN A 437 15.82 20.67 -2.94
N ARG A 438 16.48 21.77 -3.32
CA ARG A 438 17.79 21.75 -3.99
C ARG A 438 18.97 21.65 -3.03
N PHE A 439 18.75 21.87 -1.73
CA PHE A 439 19.82 21.71 -0.74
C PHE A 439 20.09 20.21 -0.51
N GLY A 440 21.37 19.83 -0.58
CA GLY A 440 21.77 18.43 -0.51
C GLY A 440 21.87 17.86 0.91
N CYS A 441 21.73 16.54 1.03
CA CYS A 441 21.89 15.78 2.27
C CYS A 441 22.94 14.64 2.15
N ALA A 442 23.84 14.73 1.15
CA ALA A 442 24.82 13.69 0.85
C ALA A 442 25.69 13.33 2.06
N ASP A 443 26.22 14.32 2.78
CA ASP A 443 27.05 14.09 3.98
C ASP A 443 26.28 13.37 5.10
N PHE A 444 24.96 13.56 5.18
CA PHE A 444 24.11 12.89 6.18
C PHE A 444 23.92 11.41 5.82
N VAL A 445 23.52 11.14 4.56
CA VAL A 445 23.27 9.77 4.07
C VAL A 445 24.54 8.93 4.04
N ASN A 446 25.69 9.53 3.69
CA ASN A 446 26.97 8.83 3.60
C ASN A 446 27.62 8.50 4.95
N ARG A 447 26.98 8.85 6.07
CA ARG A 447 27.43 8.40 7.41
C ARG A 447 27.29 6.90 7.60
N CYS A 448 26.41 6.25 6.84
CA CYS A 448 26.16 4.80 6.91
C CYS A 448 25.70 4.34 8.30
N GLY A 449 25.55 3.02 8.48
CA GLY A 449 25.20 2.41 9.75
C GLY A 449 23.73 2.52 10.10
N ARG A 450 23.42 2.76 11.38
CA ARG A 450 22.06 2.69 11.91
C ARG A 450 21.75 3.87 12.81
N ILE A 451 20.64 4.56 12.52
CA ILE A 451 20.03 5.49 13.49
C ILE A 451 19.39 4.60 14.56
N PRO A 452 19.78 4.73 15.85
CA PRO A 452 19.23 3.87 16.91
C PRO A 452 17.74 4.14 17.12
N ALA A 453 17.06 3.14 17.68
CA ALA A 453 15.66 3.28 18.08
C ALA A 453 15.47 4.48 19.03
N PRO A 454 14.40 5.26 18.88
CA PRO A 454 14.12 6.38 19.76
C PRO A 454 13.85 5.89 21.19
N ILE A 455 14.29 6.68 22.17
CA ILE A 455 13.99 6.41 23.57
C ILE A 455 12.55 6.88 23.83
N HIS A 456 11.60 5.94 23.86
CA HIS A 456 10.20 6.23 24.23
C HIS A 456 9.99 6.39 25.75
N SER A 457 11.01 6.95 26.42
CA SER A 457 11.26 7.18 27.85
C SER A 457 11.97 6.06 28.62
N PHE A 458 12.81 6.50 29.57
CA PHE A 458 12.94 5.88 30.88
C PHE A 458 11.54 5.49 31.38
N LYS A 459 11.13 4.24 31.13
CA LYS A 459 9.97 3.60 31.77
C LYS A 459 10.53 2.58 32.76
N ASN A 460 10.98 3.10 33.90
CA ASN A 460 11.02 2.35 35.15
C ASN A 460 9.67 2.52 35.84
#